data_AF-A0A897NF82-F1
#
_entry.id   AF-A0A897NF82-F1
#
_cell.length_a   1.000
_cell.length_b   1.000
_cell.length_c   1.000
_cell.angle_alpha   90.00
_cell.angle_beta   90.00
_cell.angle_gamma   90.00
#
_symmetry.space_group_name_H-M   'P 1'
#
loop_
_entity.id
_entity.type
_entity.pdbx_description
1 polymer ?
#
loop_
_entity_poly.entity_id
_entity_poly.type
_entity_poly.pdbx_seq_one_letter_code
_entity_poly.pdbx_strand_id
1 'polypeptide(L)'
;MSDTKALADDDSTDNYPSDDTARGRSDAETVNAETRKQMLEAYNYRCQNCGTYGPQNGGMATLQVHHLDRDPDQVDVHDPANLTVLCHACHTWYHQQPEPETLPVELTAADEREMLPQDREILQLLAANGPLRTGDIADRLSVDQSTVSIRDRLWQLMGLDKVVEGREHPLVDKDIETGKWGLPEQIEHSARGHIPSETKALLQRMEDELVRQALERGCNQETVAEVFDVTRRTVATKEKRARAYDFPIDAFRDGGRPPKSQPTDERLQHNRSDNATMGDSAAGADTAATASGEVESEPEDESDDIDAAADGDADAPVETWTRHHSASDPVNGDPDIASMVAELDPDELHEQLPESISPVQLLTAVLTASRS
;
A
#
# COMPACT_ATOMS: atom_id res chain seq x y z
N MET A 1 -28.39 -66.22 -27.92
CA MET A 1 -28.37 -66.16 -29.39
C MET A 1 -29.00 -64.84 -29.74
N SER A 2 -28.18 -63.80 -29.92
CA SER A 2 -27.70 -63.38 -31.25
C SER A 2 -28.67 -62.33 -31.79
N ASP A 3 -28.31 -61.18 -32.33
CA ASP A 3 -27.06 -60.52 -32.72
C ASP A 3 -27.53 -59.08 -33.09
N THR A 4 -26.92 -58.00 -32.59
CA THR A 4 -25.87 -57.22 -33.27
C THR A 4 -26.38 -56.27 -34.39
N LYS A 5 -26.44 -54.97 -34.03
CA LYS A 5 -25.80 -53.78 -34.69
C LYS A 5 -26.30 -53.27 -36.06
N ALA A 6 -26.57 -51.95 -36.11
CA ALA A 6 -25.94 -50.90 -36.96
C ALA A 6 -26.95 -49.78 -37.29
N LEU A 7 -26.74 -48.57 -36.75
CA LEU A 7 -26.22 -47.35 -37.44
C LEU A 7 -27.25 -46.61 -38.32
N ALA A 8 -27.62 -45.41 -37.88
CA ALA A 8 -27.63 -44.21 -38.72
C ALA A 8 -27.71 -42.97 -37.83
N ASP A 9 -26.79 -42.05 -38.09
CA ASP A 9 -26.65 -40.70 -37.54
C ASP A 9 -27.88 -39.82 -37.83
N ASP A 10 -28.29 -39.00 -36.87
CA ASP A 10 -29.04 -37.78 -37.16
C ASP A 10 -28.54 -36.64 -36.27
N ASP A 11 -28.23 -35.56 -36.96
CA ASP A 11 -27.58 -34.33 -36.55
C ASP A 11 -28.66 -33.38 -36.02
N SER A 12 -28.64 -33.09 -34.72
CA SER A 12 -29.49 -32.05 -34.15
C SER A 12 -28.81 -31.43 -32.94
N THR A 13 -28.01 -30.41 -33.23
CA THR A 13 -27.55 -29.41 -32.28
C THR A 13 -28.72 -28.53 -31.89
N ASP A 14 -29.43 -28.89 -30.81
CA ASP A 14 -30.35 -27.96 -30.15
C ASP A 14 -29.78 -27.50 -28.80
N ASN A 15 -29.48 -26.21 -28.85
CA ASN A 15 -28.82 -25.33 -27.93
C ASN A 15 -29.72 -25.10 -26.69
N TYR A 16 -29.37 -25.67 -25.54
CA TYR A 16 -29.88 -25.20 -24.26
C TYR A 16 -29.09 -23.95 -23.85
N PRO A 17 -29.69 -22.75 -23.76
CA PRO A 17 -29.02 -21.61 -23.17
C PRO A 17 -28.93 -21.86 -21.66
N SER A 18 -27.73 -22.24 -21.21
CA SER A 18 -27.42 -22.32 -19.79
C SER A 18 -27.39 -20.89 -19.24
N ASP A 19 -28.31 -20.66 -18.32
CA ASP A 19 -28.48 -19.49 -17.48
C ASP A 19 -27.24 -19.32 -16.60
N ASP A 20 -26.31 -18.45 -17.02
CA ASP A 20 -25.11 -18.03 -16.27
C ASP A 20 -24.87 -16.51 -16.43
N THR A 21 -25.95 -15.73 -16.47
CA THR A 21 -25.89 -14.26 -16.41
C THR A 21 -26.06 -13.75 -14.99
N ALA A 22 -25.12 -14.08 -14.10
CA ALA A 22 -25.00 -13.41 -12.79
C ALA A 22 -23.62 -13.66 -12.17
N ARG A 23 -22.61 -12.93 -12.65
CA ARG A 23 -21.43 -12.41 -11.90
C ARG A 23 -20.32 -12.00 -12.86
N GLY A 24 -19.94 -10.72 -12.80
CA GLY A 24 -18.74 -10.21 -13.46
C GLY A 24 -18.93 -9.88 -14.93
N ARG A 25 -19.67 -8.81 -15.24
CA ARG A 25 -19.51 -8.14 -16.53
C ARG A 25 -18.12 -7.50 -16.49
N SER A 26 -17.11 -8.18 -17.02
CA SER A 26 -15.89 -7.51 -17.43
C SER A 26 -16.30 -6.45 -18.44
N ASP A 27 -16.21 -5.16 -18.07
CA ASP A 27 -16.40 -3.99 -18.93
C ASP A 27 -15.32 -3.88 -20.02
N ALA A 28 -15.03 -5.00 -20.68
CA ALA A 28 -14.14 -5.10 -21.82
C ALA A 28 -14.97 -5.05 -23.10
N GLU A 29 -15.66 -3.93 -23.32
CA GLU A 29 -15.98 -3.51 -24.68
C GLU A 29 -14.99 -2.38 -25.02
N THR A 30 -13.73 -2.82 -25.15
CA THR A 30 -12.56 -1.98 -25.25
C THR A 30 -12.57 -1.21 -26.55
N VAL A 31 -12.57 0.13 -26.46
CA VAL A 31 -12.09 1.03 -27.52
C VAL A 31 -10.95 0.34 -28.25
N ASN A 32 -11.05 0.23 -29.58
CA ASN A 32 -10.08 -0.53 -30.36
C ASN A 32 -8.65 -0.02 -30.10
N ALA A 33 -7.65 -0.88 -30.26
CA ALA A 33 -6.27 -0.58 -29.88
C ALA A 33 -5.69 0.66 -30.59
N GLU A 34 -6.10 0.93 -31.83
CA GLU A 34 -5.65 2.07 -32.61
C GLU A 34 -6.22 3.38 -32.05
N THR A 35 -7.53 3.45 -31.84
CA THR A 35 -8.17 4.61 -31.19
C THR A 35 -7.62 4.82 -29.77
N ARG A 36 -7.39 3.73 -29.02
CA ARG A 36 -6.79 3.82 -27.68
C ARG A 36 -5.40 4.47 -27.74
N LYS A 37 -4.55 4.03 -28.67
CA LYS A 37 -3.20 4.59 -28.86
C LYS A 37 -3.26 6.06 -29.27
N GLN A 38 -4.12 6.42 -30.22
CA GLN A 38 -4.31 7.80 -30.67
C GLN A 38 -4.72 8.73 -29.53
N MET A 39 -5.66 8.28 -28.68
CA MET A 39 -6.09 9.04 -27.51
C MET A 39 -4.94 9.22 -26.49
N LEU A 40 -4.18 8.16 -26.19
CA LEU A 40 -3.04 8.24 -25.28
C LEU A 40 -1.95 9.19 -25.80
N GLU A 41 -1.63 9.14 -27.09
CA GLU A 41 -0.65 10.03 -27.71
C GLU A 41 -1.14 11.49 -27.76
N ALA A 42 -2.41 11.70 -28.12
CA ALA A 42 -3.02 13.04 -28.18
C ALA A 42 -2.97 13.77 -26.83
N TYR A 43 -3.11 13.01 -25.74
CA TYR A 43 -3.05 13.51 -24.37
C TYR A 43 -1.67 13.36 -23.72
N ASN A 44 -0.62 13.08 -24.49
CA ASN A 44 0.77 12.94 -24.02
C ASN A 44 0.92 11.97 -22.83
N TYR A 45 0.18 10.87 -22.88
CA TYR A 45 0.12 9.87 -21.80
C TYR A 45 -0.11 10.50 -20.43
N ARG A 46 -1.03 11.46 -20.35
CA ARG A 46 -1.41 12.19 -19.15
C ARG A 46 -2.88 11.95 -18.82
N CYS A 47 -3.16 11.62 -17.56
CA CYS A 47 -4.53 11.58 -17.04
C CYS A 47 -5.16 12.98 -17.14
N GLN A 48 -6.33 13.08 -17.78
CA GLN A 48 -7.02 14.35 -17.99
C GLN A 48 -7.71 14.87 -16.73
N ASN A 49 -7.97 14.01 -15.74
CA ASN A 49 -8.55 14.42 -14.47
C ASN A 49 -7.49 14.91 -13.48
N CYS A 50 -6.51 14.06 -13.12
CA CYS A 50 -5.55 14.37 -12.06
C CYS A 50 -4.16 14.78 -12.54
N GLY A 51 -3.88 14.70 -13.85
CA GLY A 51 -2.62 15.12 -14.44
C GLY A 51 -1.44 14.14 -14.31
N THR A 52 -1.60 12.99 -13.66
CA THR A 52 -0.52 11.99 -13.54
C THR A 52 -0.16 11.39 -14.90
N TYR A 53 1.13 11.13 -15.12
CA TYR A 53 1.66 10.52 -16.34
C TYR A 53 1.72 9.00 -16.29
N GLY A 54 1.56 8.36 -17.45
CA GLY A 54 1.82 6.93 -17.63
C GLY A 54 3.27 6.61 -17.99
N PRO A 55 3.63 5.31 -18.06
CA PRO A 55 5.00 4.82 -18.33
C PRO A 55 5.70 5.42 -19.54
N GLN A 56 4.95 5.69 -20.60
CA GLN A 56 5.50 6.19 -21.86
C GLN A 56 5.92 7.67 -21.79
N ASN A 57 5.55 8.39 -20.73
CA ASN A 57 5.96 9.78 -20.50
C ASN A 57 6.56 9.96 -19.10
N GLY A 58 7.29 8.95 -18.61
CA GLY A 58 8.07 9.02 -17.37
C GLY A 58 7.28 8.94 -16.07
N GLY A 59 5.98 8.65 -16.11
CA GLY A 59 5.18 8.34 -14.93
C GLY A 59 4.94 6.84 -14.75
N MET A 60 4.15 6.45 -13.76
CA MET A 60 3.86 5.04 -13.46
C MET A 60 2.39 4.66 -13.61
N ALA A 61 1.50 5.64 -13.85
CA ALA A 61 0.07 5.39 -13.82
C ALA A 61 -0.42 4.50 -14.96
N THR A 62 -1.24 3.51 -14.65
CA THR A 62 -1.94 2.73 -15.67
C THR A 62 -3.05 3.58 -16.29
N LEU A 63 -2.91 3.93 -17.57
CA LEU A 63 -3.88 4.77 -18.28
C LEU A 63 -4.89 3.95 -19.11
N GLN A 64 -6.14 4.38 -19.02
CA GLN A 64 -7.30 3.81 -19.69
C GLN A 64 -8.03 4.89 -20.48
N VAL A 65 -8.63 4.50 -21.61
CA VAL A 65 -9.49 5.38 -22.40
C VAL A 65 -10.92 5.08 -22.00
N HIS A 66 -11.65 6.13 -21.64
CA HIS A 66 -12.97 6.07 -21.06
C HIS A 66 -13.97 6.80 -21.96
N HIS A 67 -15.16 6.24 -22.09
CA HIS A 67 -16.31 6.87 -22.76
C HIS A 67 -16.98 7.90 -21.85
N LEU A 68 -17.07 9.15 -22.27
CA LEU A 68 -17.78 10.21 -21.55
C LEU A 68 -19.30 9.92 -21.47
N ASP A 69 -19.86 9.42 -22.57
CA ASP A 69 -21.23 8.94 -22.66
C ASP A 69 -21.26 7.56 -23.34
N ARG A 70 -22.04 6.62 -22.79
CA ARG A 70 -22.23 5.30 -23.39
C ARG A 70 -23.35 5.26 -24.43
N ASP A 71 -24.22 6.24 -24.46
CA ASP A 71 -25.30 6.38 -25.45
C ASP A 71 -25.34 7.81 -26.02
N PRO A 72 -24.26 8.26 -26.69
CA PRO A 72 -24.20 9.62 -27.20
C PRO A 72 -25.18 9.84 -28.35
N ASP A 73 -26.05 10.84 -28.21
CA ASP A 73 -27.04 11.20 -29.23
C ASP A 73 -26.43 11.79 -30.52
N GLN A 74 -25.21 12.33 -30.47
CA GLN A 74 -24.67 13.24 -31.50
C GLN A 74 -23.34 12.82 -32.12
N VAL A 75 -22.66 11.82 -31.54
CA VAL A 75 -21.33 11.38 -31.98
C VAL A 75 -21.25 9.86 -31.94
N ASP A 76 -20.31 9.27 -32.68
CA ASP A 76 -20.05 7.83 -32.56
C ASP A 76 -19.60 7.50 -31.13
N VAL A 77 -19.98 6.32 -30.62
CA VAL A 77 -19.62 5.91 -29.27
C VAL A 77 -18.09 5.91 -29.07
N HIS A 78 -17.30 5.56 -30.09
CA HIS A 78 -15.84 5.60 -30.05
C HIS A 78 -15.24 6.87 -30.68
N ASP A 79 -16.03 7.91 -30.94
CA ASP A 79 -15.52 9.19 -31.43
C ASP A 79 -14.54 9.80 -30.40
N PRO A 80 -13.36 10.28 -30.81
CA PRO A 80 -12.42 10.94 -29.91
C PRO A 80 -13.03 12.05 -29.03
N ALA A 81 -14.07 12.74 -29.52
CA ALA A 81 -14.78 13.77 -28.75
C ALA A 81 -15.62 13.19 -27.59
N ASN A 82 -15.99 11.90 -27.66
CA ASN A 82 -16.67 11.15 -26.61
C ASN A 82 -15.69 10.36 -25.72
N LEU A 83 -14.39 10.50 -25.91
CA LEU A 83 -13.39 9.72 -25.19
C LEU A 83 -12.52 10.63 -24.32
N THR A 84 -12.05 10.10 -23.18
CA THR A 84 -11.10 10.77 -22.30
C THR A 84 -10.04 9.78 -21.79
N VAL A 85 -8.87 10.27 -21.42
CA VAL A 85 -7.78 9.45 -20.87
C VAL A 85 -7.72 9.63 -19.35
N LEU A 86 -7.95 8.55 -18.61
CA LEU A 86 -7.95 8.53 -17.15
C LEU A 86 -6.92 7.52 -16.64
N CYS A 87 -6.25 7.83 -15.52
CA CYS A 87 -5.55 6.79 -14.76
C CYS A 87 -6.57 5.85 -14.10
N HIS A 88 -6.15 4.65 -13.73
CA HIS A 88 -6.99 3.65 -13.08
C HIS A 88 -7.82 4.24 -11.93
N ALA A 89 -7.17 4.96 -11.01
CA ALA A 89 -7.82 5.66 -9.91
C ALA A 89 -8.95 6.61 -10.34
N CYS A 90 -8.69 7.48 -11.32
CA CYS A 90 -9.68 8.43 -11.81
C CYS A 90 -10.78 7.74 -12.64
N HIS A 91 -10.44 6.68 -13.36
CA HIS A 91 -11.39 5.89 -14.12
C HIS A 91 -12.39 5.21 -13.20
N THR A 92 -11.90 4.56 -12.14
CA THR A 92 -12.74 3.91 -11.14
C THR A 92 -13.63 4.92 -10.43
N TRP A 93 -13.08 6.06 -10.01
CA TRP A 93 -13.85 7.16 -9.42
C TRP A 93 -15.00 7.64 -10.32
N TYR A 94 -14.76 7.81 -11.62
CA TYR A 94 -15.79 8.29 -12.55
C TYR A 94 -17.03 7.38 -12.58
N HIS A 95 -16.83 6.06 -12.51
CA HIS A 95 -17.93 5.09 -12.46
C HIS A 95 -18.65 5.02 -11.10
N GLN A 96 -18.08 5.62 -10.07
CA GLN A 96 -18.51 5.49 -8.68
C GLN A 96 -19.07 6.78 -8.10
N GLN A 97 -19.22 7.84 -8.90
CA GLN A 97 -19.78 9.09 -8.41
C GLN A 97 -21.16 8.81 -7.79
N PRO A 98 -21.30 8.94 -6.45
CA PRO A 98 -22.58 8.74 -5.82
C PRO A 98 -23.50 9.90 -6.19
N GLU A 99 -24.81 9.71 -6.08
CA GLU A 99 -25.69 10.88 -6.02
C GLU A 99 -25.28 11.75 -4.82
N PRO A 100 -25.26 13.09 -4.94
CA PRO A 100 -24.62 14.01 -3.98
C PRO A 100 -25.02 13.85 -2.50
N GLU A 101 -26.16 13.20 -2.23
CA GLU A 101 -26.74 13.03 -0.91
C GLU A 101 -26.49 11.65 -0.30
N THR A 102 -25.86 10.73 -1.04
CA THR A 102 -25.56 9.36 -0.60
C THR A 102 -24.07 9.19 -0.32
N LEU A 103 -23.73 8.59 0.83
CA LEU A 103 -22.35 8.18 1.08
C LEU A 103 -21.99 7.05 0.11
N PRO A 104 -20.81 7.08 -0.53
CA PRO A 104 -20.38 6.05 -1.48
C PRO A 104 -20.12 4.69 -0.81
N VAL A 105 -20.07 4.66 0.53
CA VAL A 105 -19.75 3.50 1.35
C VAL A 105 -20.86 3.26 2.35
N GLU A 106 -21.21 1.98 2.55
CA GLU A 106 -22.16 1.59 3.58
C GLU A 106 -21.53 1.75 4.96
N LEU A 107 -22.15 2.60 5.79
CA LEU A 107 -21.79 2.79 7.19
C LEU A 107 -22.79 2.08 8.11
N THR A 108 -22.26 1.29 9.03
CA THR A 108 -23.03 0.67 10.11
C THR A 108 -23.08 1.60 11.33
N ALA A 109 -24.04 1.37 12.23
CA ALA A 109 -24.10 2.09 13.51
C ALA A 109 -22.88 1.85 14.42
N ALA A 110 -22.05 0.84 14.14
CA ALA A 110 -20.80 0.62 14.85
C ALA A 110 -19.69 1.54 14.31
N ASP A 111 -19.64 1.75 13.00
CA ASP A 111 -18.73 2.72 12.37
C ASP A 111 -19.02 4.14 12.87
N GLU A 112 -20.29 4.51 12.89
CA GLU A 112 -20.71 5.84 13.30
C GLU A 112 -20.35 6.20 14.75
N ARG A 113 -20.10 5.19 15.60
CA ARG A 113 -19.65 5.39 16.99
C ARG A 113 -18.16 5.74 17.08
N GLU A 114 -17.36 5.27 16.12
CA GLU A 114 -15.91 5.52 16.04
C GLU A 114 -15.57 6.74 15.16
N MET A 115 -16.53 7.18 14.34
CA MET A 115 -16.37 8.28 13.40
C MET A 115 -16.77 9.64 14.00
N LEU A 116 -16.03 10.66 13.60
CA LEU A 116 -16.40 12.06 13.82
C LEU A 116 -17.23 12.59 12.65
N PRO A 117 -17.99 13.70 12.83
CA PRO A 117 -18.74 14.32 11.73
C PRO A 117 -17.86 14.63 10.51
N GLN A 118 -16.62 15.08 10.74
CA GLN A 118 -15.68 15.42 9.68
C GLN A 118 -15.22 14.20 8.86
N ASP A 119 -15.28 12.99 9.41
CA ASP A 119 -14.91 11.80 8.65
C ASP A 119 -15.90 11.53 7.53
N ARG A 120 -17.20 11.78 7.76
CA ARG A 120 -18.21 11.68 6.70
C ARG A 120 -17.94 12.67 5.59
N GLU A 121 -17.52 13.88 5.95
CA GLU A 121 -17.16 14.91 4.98
C GLU A 121 -15.92 14.51 4.17
N ILE A 122 -14.89 13.92 4.81
CA ILE A 122 -13.73 13.36 4.10
C ILE A 122 -14.19 12.28 3.10
N LEU A 123 -15.05 11.34 3.51
CA LEU A 123 -15.54 10.29 2.62
C LEU A 123 -16.32 10.87 1.43
N GLN A 124 -17.20 11.84 1.65
CA GLN A 124 -17.93 12.54 0.59
C GLN A 124 -16.99 13.29 -0.34
N LEU A 125 -15.98 13.96 0.20
CA LEU A 125 -14.99 14.69 -0.59
C LEU A 125 -14.20 13.75 -1.50
N LEU A 126 -13.73 12.61 -0.98
CA LEU A 126 -13.02 11.59 -1.77
C LEU A 126 -13.94 10.93 -2.80
N ALA A 127 -15.22 10.70 -2.47
CA ALA A 127 -16.22 10.25 -3.42
C ALA A 127 -16.42 11.23 -4.58
N ALA A 128 -16.42 12.53 -4.28
CA ALA A 128 -16.74 13.57 -5.25
C ALA A 128 -15.53 14.04 -6.08
N ASN A 129 -14.30 13.76 -5.64
CA ASN A 129 -13.08 14.29 -6.29
C ASN A 129 -12.07 13.21 -6.67
N GLY A 130 -12.27 11.96 -6.24
CA GLY A 130 -11.29 10.89 -6.35
C GLY A 130 -10.11 11.10 -5.39
N PRO A 131 -8.96 10.43 -5.64
CA PRO A 131 -7.85 10.48 -4.71
C PRO A 131 -7.16 11.85 -4.62
N LEU A 132 -6.93 12.30 -3.38
CA LEU A 132 -6.38 13.63 -3.06
C LEU A 132 -5.17 13.52 -2.11
N ARG A 133 -4.26 14.51 -2.14
CA ARG A 133 -3.23 14.62 -1.10
C ARG A 133 -3.86 15.13 0.20
N THR A 134 -3.18 14.90 1.32
CA THR A 134 -3.67 15.32 2.65
C THR A 134 -3.90 16.84 2.72
N GLY A 135 -3.04 17.65 2.08
CA GLY A 135 -3.20 19.11 1.99
C GLY A 135 -4.46 19.49 1.22
N ASP A 136 -4.66 18.91 0.03
CA ASP A 136 -5.86 19.15 -0.79
C ASP A 136 -7.17 18.78 -0.06
N ILE A 137 -7.13 17.76 0.81
CA ILE A 137 -8.26 17.40 1.66
C ILE A 137 -8.49 18.49 2.71
N ALA A 138 -7.44 18.90 3.42
CA ALA A 138 -7.54 19.94 4.45
C ALA A 138 -8.09 21.26 3.90
N ASP A 139 -7.67 21.67 2.70
CA ASP A 139 -8.09 22.92 2.05
C ASP A 139 -9.57 22.92 1.60
N ARG A 140 -10.18 21.73 1.47
CA ARG A 140 -11.55 21.57 0.93
C ARG A 140 -12.59 21.20 1.98
N LEU A 141 -12.17 20.88 3.20
CA LEU A 141 -13.09 20.63 4.30
C LEU A 141 -13.73 21.94 4.79
N SER A 142 -14.98 21.84 5.23
CA SER A 142 -15.76 22.97 5.74
C SER A 142 -15.17 23.60 7.01
N VAL A 143 -14.46 22.80 7.81
CA VAL A 143 -13.80 23.23 9.03
C VAL A 143 -12.29 23.28 8.79
N ASP A 144 -11.72 24.46 9.03
CA ASP A 144 -10.27 24.64 9.00
C ASP A 144 -9.60 23.73 10.04
N GLN A 145 -8.80 22.80 9.55
CA GLN A 145 -8.09 21.81 10.33
C GLN A 145 -6.67 21.69 9.80
N SER A 146 -5.72 21.52 10.72
CA SER A 146 -4.34 21.28 10.30
C SER A 146 -4.22 19.98 9.51
N THR A 147 -3.31 19.96 8.54
CA THR A 147 -2.98 18.76 7.75
C THR A 147 -2.63 17.56 8.64
N VAL A 148 -2.02 17.81 9.81
CA VAL A 148 -1.72 16.78 10.81
C VAL A 148 -2.98 16.17 11.40
N SER A 149 -4.00 16.98 11.70
CA SER A 149 -5.30 16.49 12.20
C SER A 149 -5.99 15.62 11.14
N ILE A 150 -6.02 16.09 9.89
CA ILE A 150 -6.61 15.36 8.77
C ILE A 150 -5.89 14.02 8.53
N ARG A 151 -4.55 14.02 8.59
CA ARG A 151 -3.76 12.78 8.49
C ARG A 151 -4.11 11.77 9.57
N ASP A 152 -4.27 12.22 10.81
CA ASP A 152 -4.67 11.35 11.93
C ASP A 152 -6.08 10.77 11.73
N ARG A 153 -7.01 11.55 11.16
CA ARG A 153 -8.34 11.04 10.76
C ARG A 153 -8.26 10.02 9.63
N LEU A 154 -7.42 10.25 8.63
CA LEU A 154 -7.23 9.31 7.51
C LEU A 154 -6.66 7.96 7.98
N TRP A 155 -5.71 7.96 8.92
CA TRP A 155 -5.26 6.72 9.57
C TRP A 155 -6.39 6.01 10.33
N GLN A 156 -7.22 6.76 11.07
CA GLN A 156 -8.38 6.19 11.75
C GLN A 156 -9.35 5.52 10.78
N LEU A 157 -9.66 6.15 9.64
CA LEU A 157 -10.57 5.62 8.63
C LEU A 157 -9.99 4.41 7.87
N MET A 158 -8.68 4.43 7.60
CA MET A 158 -7.97 3.32 6.96
C MET A 158 -7.82 2.11 7.88
N GLY A 159 -7.70 2.33 9.21
CA GLY A 159 -7.60 1.26 10.21
C GLY A 159 -8.92 0.86 10.86
N LEU A 160 -10.06 1.41 10.40
CA LEU A 160 -11.34 1.28 11.10
C LEU A 160 -11.83 -0.16 11.18
N ASP A 161 -11.54 -0.97 10.17
CA ASP A 161 -11.84 -2.41 10.12
C ASP A 161 -11.11 -3.23 11.19
N LYS A 162 -10.00 -2.72 11.72
CA LYS A 162 -9.32 -3.34 12.86
C LYS A 162 -9.92 -2.94 14.21
N VAL A 163 -10.79 -1.93 14.24
CA VAL A 163 -11.40 -1.38 15.46
C VAL A 163 -12.85 -1.83 15.58
N VAL A 164 -13.61 -1.77 14.48
CA VAL A 164 -15.04 -2.07 14.45
C VAL A 164 -15.25 -3.55 14.15
N GLU A 165 -15.83 -4.27 15.10
CA GLU A 165 -16.23 -5.67 14.90
C GLU A 165 -17.24 -5.79 13.75
N GLY A 166 -16.97 -6.71 12.81
CA GLY A 166 -17.83 -6.97 11.65
C GLY A 166 -17.55 -6.08 10.43
N ARG A 167 -16.62 -5.11 10.52
CA ARG A 167 -16.12 -4.40 9.34
C ARG A 167 -14.94 -5.16 8.75
N GLU A 168 -15.07 -5.63 7.52
CA GLU A 168 -14.04 -6.44 6.84
C GLU A 168 -13.06 -5.63 6.00
N HIS A 169 -13.45 -4.41 5.61
CA HIS A 169 -12.69 -3.58 4.67
C HIS A 169 -12.54 -2.14 5.17
N PRO A 170 -11.39 -1.50 4.90
CA PRO A 170 -11.14 -0.11 5.28
C PRO A 170 -12.07 0.83 4.51
N LEU A 171 -12.33 2.02 5.07
CA LEU A 171 -13.17 3.03 4.40
C LEU A 171 -12.37 3.94 3.46
N VAL A 172 -11.08 4.10 3.71
CA VAL A 172 -10.14 4.83 2.87
C VAL A 172 -8.84 4.05 2.80
N ASP A 173 -8.07 4.29 1.76
CA ASP A 173 -6.73 3.72 1.60
C ASP A 173 -5.76 4.80 1.10
N LYS A 174 -4.47 4.57 1.27
CA LYS A 174 -3.38 5.43 0.80
C LYS A 174 -2.67 4.72 -0.34
N ASP A 175 -2.56 5.40 -1.47
CA ASP A 175 -1.70 4.97 -2.55
C ASP A 175 -0.24 5.20 -2.18
N ILE A 176 0.57 4.14 -2.23
CA ILE A 176 1.96 4.20 -1.81
C ILE A 176 2.83 5.03 -2.76
N GLU A 177 2.52 5.03 -4.06
CA GLU A 177 3.36 5.71 -5.06
C GLU A 177 3.06 7.20 -5.12
N THR A 178 1.78 7.56 -5.11
CA THR A 178 1.35 8.95 -5.25
C THR A 178 1.18 9.66 -3.91
N GLY A 179 1.08 8.92 -2.81
CA GLY A 179 0.79 9.45 -1.48
C GLY A 179 -0.63 10.00 -1.31
N LYS A 180 -1.51 9.77 -2.29
CA LYS A 180 -2.90 10.22 -2.28
C LYS A 180 -3.77 9.27 -1.48
N TRP A 181 -4.83 9.82 -0.90
CA TRP A 181 -5.87 9.09 -0.17
C TRP A 181 -7.12 9.01 -1.01
N GLY A 182 -7.83 7.89 -0.96
CA GLY A 182 -9.05 7.66 -1.71
C GLY A 182 -9.87 6.55 -1.07
N LEU A 183 -11.04 6.26 -1.63
CA LEU A 183 -11.74 5.02 -1.31
C LEU A 183 -10.90 3.82 -1.78
N PRO A 184 -10.98 2.63 -1.16
CA PRO A 184 -10.12 1.49 -1.48
C PRO A 184 -10.05 1.17 -2.98
N GLU A 185 -11.19 1.23 -3.65
CA GLU A 185 -11.33 0.97 -5.08
C GLU A 185 -10.75 2.07 -5.98
N GLN A 186 -10.50 3.26 -5.45
CA GLN A 186 -9.84 4.35 -6.16
C GLN A 186 -8.31 4.29 -6.05
N ILE A 187 -7.76 3.38 -5.25
CA ILE A 187 -6.33 3.25 -5.00
C ILE A 187 -5.75 2.09 -5.82
N GLU A 188 -4.65 2.34 -6.55
CA GLU A 188 -4.00 1.33 -7.40
C GLU A 188 -3.01 0.49 -6.58
N HIS A 189 -2.22 1.14 -5.73
CA HIS A 189 -1.20 0.49 -4.92
C HIS A 189 -1.38 0.80 -3.44
N SER A 190 -2.14 -0.04 -2.75
CA SER A 190 -2.37 0.08 -1.31
C SER A 190 -1.06 0.14 -0.53
N ALA A 191 -0.95 1.11 0.39
CA ALA A 191 0.14 1.17 1.36
C ALA A 191 -0.04 0.15 2.50
N ARG A 192 -1.21 -0.47 2.61
CA ARG A 192 -1.53 -1.46 3.64
C ARG A 192 -0.81 -2.78 3.38
N GLY A 193 -0.25 -3.39 4.42
CA GLY A 193 0.54 -4.61 4.34
C GLY A 193 1.89 -4.44 3.62
N HIS A 194 2.19 -3.27 3.06
CA HIS A 194 3.42 -3.03 2.33
C HIS A 194 4.61 -2.88 3.28
N ILE A 195 5.75 -3.48 2.90
CA ILE A 195 7.02 -3.36 3.60
C ILE A 195 7.84 -2.24 2.95
N PRO A 196 8.05 -1.09 3.63
CA PRO A 196 8.82 0.00 3.06
C PRO A 196 10.27 -0.40 2.76
N SER A 197 10.81 0.09 1.64
CA SER A 197 12.23 -0.04 1.29
C SER A 197 13.12 0.96 2.03
N GLU A 198 12.58 2.12 2.40
CA GLU A 198 13.29 3.13 3.17
C GLU A 198 13.42 2.73 4.64
N THR A 199 14.64 2.72 5.16
CA THR A 199 14.95 2.30 6.54
C THR A 199 14.15 3.07 7.60
N LYS A 200 13.99 4.39 7.46
CA LYS A 200 13.25 5.21 8.45
C LYS A 200 11.77 4.82 8.49
N ALA A 201 11.13 4.69 7.33
CA ALA A 201 9.75 4.24 7.23
C ALA A 201 9.57 2.80 7.74
N LEU A 202 10.52 1.91 7.44
CA LEU A 202 10.50 0.53 7.92
C LEU A 202 10.55 0.47 9.46
N LEU A 203 11.51 1.17 10.09
CA LEU A 203 11.65 1.22 11.55
C LEU A 203 10.39 1.81 12.19
N GLN A 204 9.83 2.88 11.61
CA GLN A 204 8.58 3.47 12.09
C GLN A 204 7.44 2.44 12.06
N ARG A 205 7.26 1.71 10.95
CA ARG A 205 6.21 0.68 10.82
C ARG A 205 6.38 -0.44 11.83
N MET A 206 7.62 -0.88 12.05
CA MET A 206 7.92 -1.91 13.05
C MET A 206 7.58 -1.43 14.47
N GLU A 207 8.03 -0.24 14.86
CA GLU A 207 7.72 0.31 16.18
C GLU A 207 6.23 0.48 16.42
N ASP A 208 5.50 1.01 15.45
CA ASP A 208 4.07 1.24 15.56
C ASP A 208 3.32 -0.09 15.75
N GLU A 209 3.72 -1.11 14.98
CA GLU A 209 3.13 -2.44 15.06
C GLU A 209 3.45 -3.15 16.38
N LEU A 210 4.66 -2.96 16.92
CA LEU A 210 4.99 -3.43 18.27
C LEU A 210 4.15 -2.74 19.34
N VAL A 211 3.93 -1.43 19.24
CA VAL A 211 3.04 -0.68 20.14
C VAL A 211 1.62 -1.25 20.08
N ARG A 212 1.05 -1.45 18.89
CA ARG A 212 -0.29 -2.03 18.72
C ARG A 212 -0.39 -3.42 19.34
N GLN A 213 0.58 -4.31 19.08
CA GLN A 213 0.59 -5.66 19.65
C GLN A 213 0.72 -5.66 21.17
N ALA A 214 1.47 -4.73 21.76
CA ALA A 214 1.56 -4.60 23.21
C ALA A 214 0.21 -4.21 23.82
N LEU A 215 -0.47 -3.22 23.23
CA LEU A 215 -1.80 -2.78 23.67
C LEU A 215 -2.84 -3.91 23.55
N GLU A 216 -2.83 -4.67 22.45
CA GLU A 216 -3.74 -5.81 22.27
C GLU A 216 -3.49 -6.97 23.24
N ARG A 217 -2.26 -7.11 23.74
CA ARG A 217 -1.93 -8.07 24.80
C ARG A 217 -2.34 -7.58 26.19
N GLY A 218 -2.93 -6.39 26.30
CA GLY A 218 -3.42 -5.81 27.54
C GLY A 218 -2.40 -4.93 28.28
N CYS A 219 -1.25 -4.60 27.67
CA CYS A 219 -0.37 -3.59 28.24
C CYS A 219 -1.09 -2.23 28.24
N ASN A 220 -1.02 -1.49 29.34
CA ASN A 220 -1.62 -0.17 29.41
C ASN A 220 -0.76 0.86 28.66
N GLN A 221 -1.38 1.96 28.23
CA GLN A 221 -0.71 3.00 27.43
C GLN A 221 0.44 3.71 28.16
N GLU A 222 0.44 3.76 29.49
CA GLU A 222 1.49 4.41 30.28
C GLU A 222 2.77 3.58 30.29
N THR A 223 2.65 2.27 30.53
CA THR A 223 3.78 1.34 30.42
C THR A 223 4.35 1.31 29.00
N VAL A 224 3.48 1.30 27.98
CA VAL A 224 3.96 1.36 26.58
C VAL A 224 4.65 2.70 26.28
N ALA A 225 4.12 3.82 26.76
CA ALA A 225 4.73 5.13 26.60
C ALA A 225 6.13 5.18 27.23
N GLU A 226 6.29 4.65 28.44
CA GLU A 226 7.56 4.58 29.16
C GLU A 226 8.60 3.72 28.42
N VAL A 227 8.23 2.50 28.02
CA VAL A 227 9.15 1.56 27.34
C VAL A 227 9.66 2.09 26.01
N PHE A 228 8.80 2.77 25.25
CA PHE A 228 9.17 3.36 23.96
C PHE A 228 9.74 4.78 24.09
N ASP A 229 9.85 5.33 25.30
CA ASP A 229 10.21 6.71 25.60
C ASP A 229 9.46 7.73 24.74
N VAL A 230 8.13 7.62 24.75
CA VAL A 230 7.23 8.51 24.02
C VAL A 230 6.08 8.97 24.90
N THR A 231 5.38 10.03 24.49
CA THR A 231 4.17 10.47 25.21
C THR A 231 3.00 9.51 24.98
N ARG A 232 2.03 9.49 25.92
CA ARG A 232 0.75 8.77 25.72
C ARG A 232 0.03 9.18 24.43
N ARG A 233 0.10 10.46 24.05
CA ARG A 233 -0.48 10.95 22.79
C ARG A 233 0.20 10.28 21.59
N THR A 234 1.53 10.15 21.63
CA THR A 234 2.30 9.47 20.60
C THR A 234 1.92 7.99 20.51
N VAL A 235 1.71 7.30 21.65
CA VAL A 235 1.23 5.90 21.66
C VAL A 235 -0.08 5.76 20.90
N ALA A 236 -1.06 6.63 21.15
CA ALA A 236 -2.34 6.58 20.44
C ALA A 236 -2.18 6.80 18.93
N THR A 237 -1.32 7.72 18.50
CA THR A 237 -1.03 7.94 17.08
C THR A 237 -0.31 6.73 16.46
N LYS A 238 0.66 6.12 17.18
CA LYS A 238 1.34 4.90 16.74
C LYS A 238 0.35 3.74 16.56
N GLU A 239 -0.57 3.56 17.50
CA GLU A 239 -1.62 2.54 17.40
C GLU A 239 -2.52 2.74 16.18
N LYS A 240 -3.06 3.95 15.97
CA LYS A 240 -3.88 4.26 14.78
C LYS A 240 -3.12 3.97 13.49
N ARG A 241 -1.87 4.41 13.43
CA ARG A 241 -1.01 4.23 12.25
C ARG A 241 -0.71 2.75 12.01
N ALA A 242 -0.46 1.98 13.06
CA ALA A 242 -0.27 0.54 12.97
C ALA A 242 -1.52 -0.17 12.40
N ARG A 243 -2.72 0.15 12.92
CA ARG A 243 -3.99 -0.41 12.42
C ARG A 243 -4.24 -0.05 10.96
N ALA A 244 -3.93 1.19 10.57
CA ALA A 244 -4.05 1.66 9.20
C ALA A 244 -3.15 0.86 8.24
N TYR A 245 -1.86 0.75 8.56
CA TYR A 245 -0.90 0.10 7.66
C TYR A 245 -0.86 -1.43 7.78
N ASP A 246 -1.36 -2.02 8.86
CA ASP A 246 -1.40 -3.48 9.07
C ASP A 246 -0.07 -4.15 8.73
N PHE A 247 1.02 -3.62 9.30
CA PHE A 247 2.37 -3.99 8.89
C PHE A 247 2.68 -5.45 9.26
N PRO A 248 3.19 -6.29 8.33
CA PRO A 248 3.40 -7.71 8.55
C PRO A 248 4.68 -7.98 9.36
N ILE A 249 4.72 -7.58 10.63
CA ILE A 249 5.93 -7.71 11.47
C ILE A 249 6.39 -9.16 11.65
N ASP A 250 5.48 -10.12 11.55
CA ASP A 250 5.81 -11.54 11.67
C ASP A 250 6.74 -12.01 10.53
N ALA A 251 6.72 -11.35 9.36
CA ALA A 251 7.67 -11.62 8.27
C ALA A 251 9.14 -11.39 8.69
N PHE A 252 9.39 -10.63 9.76
CA PHE A 252 10.72 -10.32 10.29
C PHE A 252 11.10 -11.19 11.49
N ARG A 253 10.15 -11.90 12.11
CA ARG A 253 10.40 -12.73 13.30
C ARG A 253 11.04 -14.07 12.95
N ASP A 254 10.86 -14.56 11.73
CA ASP A 254 11.29 -15.91 11.32
C ASP A 254 12.67 -15.97 10.63
N GLY A 255 13.47 -14.91 10.68
CA GLY A 255 14.88 -14.95 10.25
C GLY A 255 15.09 -15.42 8.80
N GLY A 256 14.22 -15.01 7.88
CA GLY A 256 14.36 -15.31 6.45
C GLY A 256 14.16 -16.79 6.07
N ARG A 257 13.64 -17.64 6.97
CA ARG A 257 13.27 -19.00 6.60
C ARG A 257 11.86 -18.97 6.01
N PRO A 258 11.66 -19.28 4.72
CA PRO A 258 10.32 -19.38 4.17
C PRO A 258 9.51 -20.40 4.98
N PRO A 259 8.19 -20.17 5.16
CA PRO A 259 7.34 -21.10 5.88
C PRO A 259 7.50 -22.48 5.24
N LYS A 260 7.74 -23.51 6.08
CA LYS A 260 7.75 -24.89 5.61
C LYS A 260 6.37 -25.15 5.04
N SER A 261 6.28 -25.19 3.71
CA SER A 261 5.11 -25.71 3.00
C SER A 261 4.76 -27.03 3.66
N GLN A 262 3.54 -27.14 4.17
CA GLN A 262 3.01 -28.42 4.57
C GLN A 262 3.13 -29.37 3.36
N PRO A 263 3.50 -30.65 3.58
CA PRO A 263 3.65 -31.59 2.48
C PRO A 263 2.26 -31.83 1.87
N THR A 264 1.94 -31.12 0.80
CA THR A 264 0.88 -31.54 -0.10
C THR A 264 1.38 -32.77 -0.84
N ASP A 265 0.61 -33.83 -0.67
CA ASP A 265 0.79 -35.19 -1.18
C ASP A 265 1.15 -35.18 -2.68
N GLU A 266 2.44 -35.24 -2.99
CA GLU A 266 2.93 -35.55 -4.33
C GLU A 266 2.74 -37.04 -4.59
N ARG A 267 1.61 -37.38 -5.20
CA ARG A 267 1.52 -38.60 -5.99
C ARG A 267 0.85 -38.33 -7.33
N LEU A 268 1.63 -38.62 -8.37
CA LEU A 268 1.29 -38.68 -9.80
C LEU A 268 1.32 -37.29 -10.47
N GLN A 269 2.16 -36.98 -11.46
CA GLN A 269 2.60 -37.81 -12.59
C GLN A 269 3.99 -37.37 -13.09
N HIS A 270 4.86 -38.36 -13.24
CA HIS A 270 5.97 -38.31 -14.18
C HIS A 270 5.42 -38.07 -15.60
N ASN A 271 5.98 -37.09 -16.31
CA ASN A 271 6.41 -37.35 -17.68
C ASN A 271 7.60 -36.49 -18.07
N ARG A 272 8.71 -37.20 -18.28
CA ARG A 272 9.88 -36.80 -19.05
C ARG A 272 9.48 -36.19 -20.40
N SER A 273 10.15 -35.11 -20.77
CA SER A 273 10.84 -35.05 -22.06
C SER A 273 12.12 -34.24 -21.90
N ASP A 274 13.22 -34.98 -21.93
CA ASP A 274 14.58 -34.50 -22.13
C ASP A 274 14.68 -33.74 -23.46
N ASN A 275 15.28 -32.56 -23.46
CA ASN A 275 16.16 -32.18 -24.57
C ASN A 275 17.27 -31.25 -24.08
N ALA A 276 18.47 -31.81 -23.99
CA ALA A 276 19.73 -31.11 -23.77
C ALA A 276 20.45 -30.95 -25.11
N THR A 277 21.07 -29.78 -25.37
CA THR A 277 22.30 -29.58 -26.19
C THR A 277 22.71 -28.11 -25.99
N MET A 278 23.67 -27.78 -25.11
CA MET A 278 25.12 -27.65 -25.36
C MET A 278 25.49 -26.69 -26.50
N GLY A 279 26.20 -25.61 -26.16
CA GLY A 279 26.74 -24.64 -27.13
C GLY A 279 27.56 -23.53 -26.48
N ASP A 280 28.72 -23.91 -25.94
CA ASP A 280 29.80 -23.07 -25.44
C ASP A 280 30.55 -22.39 -26.61
N SER A 281 30.93 -21.10 -26.50
CA SER A 281 32.21 -20.54 -27.00
C SER A 281 32.33 -19.03 -26.87
N ALA A 282 33.57 -18.64 -26.61
CA ALA A 282 34.05 -17.35 -26.14
C ALA A 282 34.44 -16.34 -27.24
N ALA A 283 34.85 -15.16 -26.73
CA ALA A 283 35.93 -14.28 -27.19
C ALA A 283 35.62 -13.17 -28.21
N GLY A 284 36.19 -11.99 -27.92
CA GLY A 284 36.52 -10.98 -28.94
C GLY A 284 36.51 -9.55 -28.41
N ALA A 285 37.71 -8.98 -28.22
CA ALA A 285 37.98 -7.67 -27.67
C ALA A 285 38.00 -6.53 -28.72
N ASP A 286 38.12 -5.31 -28.18
CA ASP A 286 38.75 -4.09 -28.74
C ASP A 286 38.07 -3.33 -29.89
N THR A 287 37.80 -2.04 -29.66
CA THR A 287 38.67 -0.93 -30.12
C THR A 287 38.14 0.45 -29.69
N ALA A 288 39.07 1.40 -29.66
CA ALA A 288 39.12 2.60 -28.83
C ALA A 288 38.76 3.93 -29.54
N ALA A 289 38.85 5.00 -28.72
CA ALA A 289 39.25 6.39 -29.06
C ALA A 289 38.14 7.33 -29.58
N THR A 290 38.07 8.65 -29.29
CA THR A 290 38.77 9.64 -28.44
C THR A 290 38.04 11.00 -28.62
N ALA A 291 38.36 11.98 -27.75
CA ALA A 291 38.25 13.44 -27.89
C ALA A 291 37.00 14.10 -27.24
N SER A 292 37.10 14.78 -26.09
CA SER A 292 37.82 16.02 -25.73
C SER A 292 37.05 17.29 -26.11
N GLY A 293 36.71 18.08 -25.09
CA GLY A 293 36.12 19.42 -25.19
C GLY A 293 35.92 20.04 -23.82
N GLU A 294 37.02 20.53 -23.23
CA GLU A 294 37.03 21.47 -22.09
C GLU A 294 36.43 22.82 -22.49
N VAL A 295 35.61 23.43 -21.64
CA VAL A 295 35.50 24.89 -21.51
C VAL A 295 35.21 25.23 -20.04
N GLU A 296 36.09 26.03 -19.44
CA GLU A 296 35.98 26.56 -18.07
C GLU A 296 35.17 27.87 -18.00
N SER A 297 34.64 28.14 -16.79
CA SER A 297 34.46 29.45 -16.10
C SER A 297 33.05 30.04 -15.99
N GLU A 298 32.58 30.12 -14.74
CA GLU A 298 31.43 30.86 -14.15
C GLU A 298 31.68 32.39 -14.04
N PRO A 299 30.92 33.22 -13.26
CA PRO A 299 29.55 33.16 -12.67
C PRO A 299 28.71 34.47 -12.88
N GLU A 300 27.61 34.60 -12.12
CA GLU A 300 26.68 35.75 -11.87
C GLU A 300 25.38 35.71 -12.71
N ASP A 301 24.14 35.88 -12.22
CA ASP A 301 23.55 36.24 -10.91
C ASP A 301 22.03 35.91 -10.92
N GLU A 302 21.44 35.81 -9.71
CA GLU A 302 20.04 36.06 -9.30
C GLU A 302 18.79 35.34 -9.92
N SER A 303 18.12 34.62 -9.01
CA SER A 303 16.69 34.65 -8.63
C SER A 303 15.65 33.68 -9.22
N ASP A 304 14.89 33.15 -8.25
CA ASP A 304 13.48 32.70 -8.24
C ASP A 304 13.09 31.25 -8.64
N ASP A 305 12.43 30.64 -7.64
CA ASP A 305 11.41 29.58 -7.67
C ASP A 305 11.79 28.16 -8.11
N ILE A 306 12.10 27.33 -7.09
CA ILE A 306 12.06 25.87 -7.17
C ILE A 306 11.18 25.32 -6.04
N ASP A 307 9.87 25.26 -6.30
CA ASP A 307 8.95 24.29 -5.72
C ASP A 307 9.00 23.02 -6.58
N ALA A 308 9.70 21.98 -6.14
CA ALA A 308 9.42 20.59 -6.52
C ALA A 308 10.33 19.58 -5.80
N ALA A 309 9.68 18.56 -5.25
CA ALA A 309 10.18 17.21 -4.98
C ALA A 309 10.98 16.97 -3.69
N ALA A 310 10.25 16.85 -2.56
CA ALA A 310 10.56 15.90 -1.49
C ALA A 310 9.38 15.76 -0.49
N ASP A 311 8.23 15.24 -0.92
CA ASP A 311 7.21 14.76 0.04
C ASP A 311 7.65 13.39 0.59
N GLY A 312 8.69 13.42 1.42
CA GLY A 312 9.02 12.32 2.31
C GLY A 312 8.00 12.28 3.45
N ASP A 313 7.49 11.09 3.78
CA ASP A 313 6.73 10.78 5.01
C ASP A 313 7.59 10.95 6.30
N ALA A 314 8.57 11.86 6.26
CA ALA A 314 9.60 12.12 7.24
C ALA A 314 9.34 13.37 8.12
N ASP A 315 8.31 14.18 7.85
CA ASP A 315 8.00 15.42 8.59
C ASP A 315 6.83 15.27 9.57
N ALA A 316 7.00 14.36 10.53
CA ALA A 316 6.63 14.68 11.90
C ALA A 316 7.90 15.22 12.59
N PRO A 317 7.83 16.23 13.46
CA PRO A 317 9.01 16.71 14.17
C PRO A 317 9.61 15.54 14.96
N VAL A 318 10.70 14.99 14.45
CA VAL A 318 11.58 14.12 15.23
C VAL A 318 12.30 15.08 16.17
N GLU A 319 11.91 15.09 17.44
CA GLU A 319 12.77 15.66 18.47
C GLU A 319 14.13 14.98 18.33
N THR A 320 15.15 15.78 18.06
CA THR A 320 16.51 15.32 17.79
C THR A 320 17.11 14.72 19.05
N TRP A 321 17.32 13.41 19.04
CA TRP A 321 18.05 12.70 20.07
C TRP A 321 19.55 12.91 19.90
N THR A 322 20.14 13.83 20.65
CA THR A 322 21.59 13.86 20.89
C THR A 322 21.86 13.27 22.27
N ARG A 323 22.12 11.96 22.36
CA ARG A 323 22.61 11.33 23.59
C ARG A 323 24.09 10.96 23.42
N HIS A 324 24.96 11.71 24.11
CA HIS A 324 26.37 11.41 24.26
C HIS A 324 26.55 10.00 24.87
N HIS A 325 27.11 9.06 24.11
CA HIS A 325 27.63 7.81 24.65
C HIS A 325 29.16 7.85 24.56
N SER A 326 29.80 7.85 25.73
CA SER A 326 31.22 7.56 25.86
C SER A 326 31.45 6.09 25.52
N ALA A 327 32.41 5.82 24.65
CA ALA A 327 32.79 4.47 24.26
C ALA A 327 33.35 3.69 25.47
N SER A 328 32.89 2.45 25.63
CA SER A 328 33.58 1.41 26.39
C SER A 328 33.48 0.08 25.63
N ASP A 329 34.57 -0.67 25.65
CA ASP A 329 34.90 -1.82 24.79
C ASP A 329 33.93 -3.01 24.88
N PRO A 330 33.84 -3.86 23.82
CA PRO A 330 32.92 -5.00 23.79
C PRO A 330 33.46 -6.20 24.59
N VAL A 331 32.67 -6.68 25.55
CA VAL A 331 32.84 -8.00 26.16
C VAL A 331 32.03 -9.01 25.33
N ASN A 332 32.74 -9.92 24.65
CA ASN A 332 32.15 -11.09 24.01
C ASN A 332 31.70 -12.11 25.07
N GLY A 333 30.41 -12.21 25.27
CA GLY A 333 29.74 -13.30 25.96
C GLY A 333 28.26 -13.09 25.73
N ASP A 334 27.59 -14.06 25.13
CA ASP A 334 26.15 -14.03 24.85
C ASP A 334 25.46 -14.73 26.04
N PRO A 335 25.04 -14.02 27.11
CA PRO A 335 24.18 -14.63 28.10
C PRO A 335 22.77 -14.75 27.52
N ASP A 336 22.12 -15.85 27.84
CA ASP A 336 20.72 -16.11 27.50
C ASP A 336 19.80 -15.10 28.22
N ILE A 337 19.57 -13.94 27.59
CA ILE A 337 18.79 -12.81 28.13
C ILE A 337 17.36 -13.24 28.48
N ALA A 338 16.79 -14.20 27.75
CA ALA A 338 15.44 -14.70 28.00
C ALA A 338 15.35 -15.44 29.35
N SER A 339 16.41 -16.16 29.73
CA SER A 339 16.49 -16.81 31.05
C SER A 339 16.67 -15.80 32.18
N MET A 340 17.36 -14.68 31.93
CA MET A 340 17.60 -13.64 32.96
C MET A 340 16.33 -12.84 33.27
N VAL A 341 15.51 -12.55 32.27
CA VAL A 341 14.27 -11.77 32.44
C VAL A 341 13.17 -12.58 33.15
N ALA A 342 13.20 -13.92 33.08
CA ALA A 342 12.20 -14.78 33.71
C ALA A 342 12.35 -14.91 35.24
N GLU A 343 13.51 -14.57 35.79
CA GLU A 343 13.82 -14.76 37.23
C GLU A 343 13.88 -13.43 38.02
N LEU A 344 13.72 -12.28 37.37
CA LEU A 344 13.84 -10.97 38.01
C LEU A 344 12.47 -10.40 38.42
N ASP A 345 12.42 -9.85 39.63
CA ASP A 345 11.29 -9.07 40.12
C ASP A 345 11.11 -7.81 39.24
N PRO A 346 9.89 -7.47 38.79
CA PRO A 346 9.65 -6.29 37.96
C PRO A 346 10.19 -4.98 38.53
N ASP A 347 10.34 -4.86 39.85
CA ASP A 347 10.92 -3.68 40.51
C ASP A 347 12.47 -3.65 40.52
N GLU A 348 13.16 -4.76 40.20
CA GLU A 348 14.65 -4.86 40.16
C GLU A 348 15.24 -4.82 38.72
N LEU A 349 14.39 -4.81 37.68
CA LEU A 349 14.80 -4.82 36.27
C LEU A 349 15.71 -3.65 35.87
N HIS A 350 15.62 -2.50 36.55
CA HIS A 350 16.40 -1.32 36.22
C HIS A 350 17.87 -1.37 36.64
N GLU A 351 18.25 -2.21 37.60
CA GLU A 351 19.61 -2.18 38.20
C GLU A 351 20.55 -3.26 37.63
N GLN A 352 20.02 -4.28 36.94
CA GLN A 352 20.79 -5.46 36.51
C GLN A 352 20.87 -5.67 34.98
N LEU A 353 20.23 -4.85 34.16
CA LEU A 353 20.31 -4.99 32.71
C LEU A 353 21.54 -4.26 32.14
N PRO A 354 22.31 -4.88 31.25
CA PRO A 354 23.41 -4.20 30.59
C PRO A 354 22.87 -3.06 29.71
N GLU A 355 23.53 -1.90 29.74
CA GLU A 355 23.18 -0.68 28.98
C GLU A 355 23.15 -0.88 27.45
N SER A 356 23.51 -2.07 26.95
CA SER A 356 23.60 -2.42 25.53
C SER A 356 22.35 -3.07 24.93
N ILE A 357 21.30 -3.35 25.71
CA ILE A 357 20.07 -3.99 25.20
C ILE A 357 19.20 -2.94 24.51
N SER A 358 18.97 -3.12 23.21
CA SER A 358 18.03 -2.28 22.46
C SER A 358 16.61 -2.43 23.03
N PRO A 359 15.79 -1.34 23.10
CA PRO A 359 14.38 -1.42 23.50
C PRO A 359 13.59 -2.50 22.72
N VAL A 360 13.95 -2.77 21.47
CA VAL A 360 13.36 -3.83 20.64
C VAL A 360 13.70 -5.23 21.16
N GLN A 361 14.93 -5.45 21.63
CA GLN A 361 15.35 -6.71 22.24
C GLN A 361 14.69 -6.90 23.61
N LEU A 362 14.61 -5.82 24.40
CA LEU A 362 13.93 -5.84 25.70
C LEU A 362 12.45 -6.18 25.54
N LEU A 363 11.76 -5.52 24.60
CA LEU A 363 10.36 -5.77 24.32
C LEU A 363 10.17 -7.18 23.74
N THR A 364 11.04 -7.65 22.85
CA THR A 364 10.97 -9.03 22.34
C THR A 364 11.10 -10.05 23.47
N ALA A 365 12.02 -9.83 24.42
CA ALA A 365 12.19 -10.68 25.60
C ALA A 365 10.99 -10.65 26.56
N VAL A 366 10.41 -9.47 26.81
CA VAL A 366 9.19 -9.32 27.62
C VAL A 366 7.99 -10.00 26.94
N LEU A 367 7.89 -9.88 25.61
CA LEU A 367 6.82 -10.45 24.79
C LEU A 367 6.94 -11.97 24.63
N THR A 368 8.14 -12.56 24.76
CA THR A 368 8.34 -14.02 24.80
C THR A 368 8.17 -14.58 26.21
N ALA A 369 8.58 -13.86 27.26
CA ALA A 369 8.44 -14.29 28.64
C ALA A 369 6.97 -14.43 29.07
N SER A 370 6.08 -13.54 28.61
CA SER A 370 4.63 -13.57 28.95
C SER A 370 3.84 -14.76 28.36
N ARG A 371 4.48 -15.66 27.61
CA ARG A 371 3.88 -16.88 27.05
C ARG A 371 4.23 -18.16 27.82
N SER A 372 5.10 -18.07 28.82
CA SER A 372 5.51 -19.16 29.72
C SER A 372 4.78 -19.02 31.05
#